data_AF-A0A945CHW5-F1
#
_entry.id   AF-A0A945CHW5-F1
#
_cell.length_a   1.000
_cell.length_b   1.000
_cell.length_c   1.000
_cell.angle_alpha   90.00
_cell.angle_beta   90.00
_cell.angle_gamma   90.00
#
_symmetry.space_group_name_H-M   'P 1'
#
loop_
_entity.id
_entity.type
_entity.pdbx_description
1 polymer ?
#
loop_
_entity_poly.entity_id
_entity_poly.type
_entity_poly.pdbx_seq_one_letter_code
_entity_poly.pdbx_strand_id
1 'polypeptide(L)'
;MTERLLTIAPFAQLGRFAAVAGLLLVCWDYLSPIYLATHIPLANHLLAWEHLPFAFQLHENHLLLACRQPNGSLHRFLFTGHDIPSLTIAVAIALFVATPGYGIRWRLGWLAGAITLFSLLNGLILYAGALLTIRDYLANLPADHLRQLLPAGAEFSVDNPPALDRLIGLWSIWGSPALLLALWFFAARDRYLPRILPSAPTTRSDPPPPPPGLTAPAQ
;
A
#
# COMPACT_ATOMS: atom_id res chain seq x y z
N MET A 1 -12.76 16.83 34.52
CA MET A 1 -11.42 16.20 34.26
C MET A 1 -11.38 15.47 32.91
N THR A 2 -12.51 14.98 32.43
CA THR A 2 -12.70 14.28 31.13
C THR A 2 -12.52 15.16 29.89
N GLU A 3 -12.85 16.45 29.92
CA GLU A 3 -12.72 17.37 28.76
C GLU A 3 -11.28 17.69 28.35
N ARG A 4 -10.32 17.74 29.30
CA ARG A 4 -8.89 17.95 28.98
C ARG A 4 -8.26 16.74 28.29
N LEU A 5 -8.74 15.53 28.56
CA LEU A 5 -8.23 14.31 27.91
C LEU A 5 -8.72 14.17 26.47
N LEU A 6 -9.95 14.61 26.19
CA LEU A 6 -10.54 14.64 24.83
C LEU A 6 -9.85 15.66 23.91
N THR A 7 -9.34 16.76 24.46
CA THR A 7 -8.62 17.76 23.68
C THR A 7 -7.15 17.39 23.45
N ILE A 8 -6.43 16.83 24.43
CA ILE A 8 -4.97 16.59 24.32
C ILE A 8 -4.63 15.32 23.53
N ALA A 9 -5.45 14.27 23.63
CA ALA A 9 -5.20 12.98 22.97
C ALA A 9 -5.00 13.07 21.44
N PRO A 10 -5.85 13.80 20.66
CA PRO A 10 -5.64 13.93 19.22
C PRO A 10 -4.36 14.71 18.88
N PHE A 11 -4.03 15.76 19.63
CA PHE A 11 -2.78 16.52 19.40
C PHE A 11 -1.53 15.68 19.71
N ALA A 12 -1.57 14.85 20.75
CA ALA A 12 -0.46 13.95 21.06
C ALA A 12 -0.24 12.88 19.98
N GLN A 13 -1.33 12.37 19.38
CA GLN A 13 -1.24 11.45 18.24
C GLN A 13 -0.69 12.17 17.00
N LEU A 14 -1.18 13.37 16.70
CA LEU A 14 -0.70 14.18 15.58
C LEU A 14 0.79 14.51 15.72
N GLY A 15 1.24 14.88 16.92
CA GLY A 15 2.66 15.16 17.20
C GLY A 15 3.55 13.92 17.00
N ARG A 16 3.10 12.74 17.46
CA ARG A 16 3.82 11.48 17.23
C ARG A 16 3.86 11.11 15.75
N PHE A 17 2.74 11.24 15.06
CA PHE A 17 2.66 11.00 13.63
C PHE A 17 3.61 11.93 12.86
N ALA A 18 3.57 13.24 13.14
CA ALA A 18 4.42 14.22 12.50
C ALA A 18 5.91 13.97 12.76
N ALA A 19 6.28 13.59 13.98
CA ALA A 19 7.66 13.25 14.31
C ALA A 19 8.17 12.02 13.53
N VAL A 20 7.37 10.95 13.46
CA VAL A 20 7.76 9.73 12.73
C VAL A 20 7.76 9.97 11.22
N ALA A 21 6.73 10.64 10.68
CA ALA A 21 6.67 10.99 9.26
C ALA A 21 7.83 11.91 8.86
N GLY A 22 8.14 12.92 9.68
CA GLY A 22 9.27 13.82 9.47
C GLY A 22 10.61 13.07 9.45
N LEU A 23 10.82 12.15 10.38
CA LEU A 23 12.02 11.31 10.40
C LEU A 23 12.13 10.44 9.13
N LEU A 24 11.03 9.81 8.71
CA LEU A 24 11.00 8.98 7.49
C LEU A 24 11.24 9.81 6.23
N LEU A 25 10.74 11.04 6.18
CA LEU A 25 10.98 11.99 5.09
C LEU A 25 12.45 12.43 5.02
N VAL A 26 13.07 12.73 6.17
CA VAL A 26 14.50 13.08 6.22
C VAL A 26 15.38 11.91 5.78
N CYS A 27 14.99 10.69 6.15
CA CYS A 27 15.68 9.47 5.73
C CYS A 27 15.28 8.99 4.32
N TRP A 28 14.41 9.72 3.61
CA TRP A 28 13.80 9.22 2.38
C TRP A 28 14.82 8.91 1.30
N ASP A 29 15.83 9.76 1.11
CA ASP A 29 16.87 9.57 0.10
C ASP A 29 17.65 8.25 0.27
N TYR A 30 17.71 7.74 1.51
CA TYR A 30 18.33 6.44 1.82
C TYR A 30 17.33 5.27 1.70
N LEU A 31 16.05 5.52 2.00
CA LEU A 31 15.00 4.49 1.98
C LEU A 31 14.47 4.23 0.57
N SER A 32 14.37 5.27 -0.26
CA SER A 32 13.87 5.22 -1.64
C SER A 32 14.59 4.15 -2.49
N PRO A 33 15.94 4.11 -2.55
CA PRO A 33 16.65 3.13 -3.36
C PRO A 33 16.39 1.70 -2.92
N ILE A 34 16.34 1.46 -1.60
CA ILE A 34 16.06 0.14 -1.02
C ILE A 34 14.62 -0.28 -1.36
N TYR A 35 13.69 0.65 -1.22
CA TYR A 35 12.30 0.43 -1.55
C TYR A 35 12.13 0.08 -3.03
N LEU A 36 12.69 0.88 -3.94
CA LEU A 36 12.65 0.63 -5.38
C LEU A 36 13.33 -0.69 -5.75
N ALA A 37 14.47 -1.02 -5.13
CA ALA A 37 15.18 -2.28 -5.39
C ALA A 37 14.33 -3.53 -5.11
N THR A 38 13.34 -3.45 -4.20
CA THR A 38 12.41 -4.55 -3.94
C THR A 38 11.29 -4.67 -4.98
N HIS A 39 10.95 -3.59 -5.69
CA HIS A 39 9.84 -3.55 -6.64
C HIS A 39 10.29 -3.71 -8.09
N ILE A 40 11.52 -3.26 -8.42
CA ILE A 40 12.11 -3.37 -9.75
C ILE A 40 12.10 -4.81 -10.28
N PRO A 41 12.51 -5.85 -9.52
CA PRO A 41 12.51 -7.23 -10.01
C PRO A 41 11.12 -7.72 -10.39
N LEU A 42 10.11 -7.35 -9.59
CA LEU A 42 8.72 -7.72 -9.86
C LEU A 42 8.21 -7.05 -11.14
N ALA A 43 8.42 -5.74 -11.29
CA ALA A 43 8.01 -5.02 -12.48
C ALA A 43 8.75 -5.52 -13.74
N ASN A 44 10.05 -5.80 -13.64
CA ASN A 44 10.82 -6.38 -14.73
C ASN A 44 10.34 -7.79 -15.11
N HIS A 45 9.94 -8.60 -14.14
CA HIS A 45 9.38 -9.92 -14.40
C HIS A 45 8.06 -9.82 -15.18
N LEU A 46 7.18 -8.88 -14.80
CA LEU A 46 5.94 -8.62 -15.52
C LEU A 46 6.20 -8.12 -16.95
N LEU A 47 7.14 -7.20 -17.16
CA LEU A 47 7.53 -6.74 -18.50
C LEU A 47 8.12 -7.87 -19.36
N ALA A 48 8.93 -8.75 -18.76
CA ALA A 48 9.50 -9.90 -19.45
C ALA A 48 8.43 -10.93 -19.84
N TRP A 49 7.36 -11.07 -19.03
CA TRP A 49 6.21 -11.92 -19.37
C TRP A 49 5.48 -11.39 -20.62
N GLU A 50 5.36 -10.07 -20.77
CA GLU A 50 4.81 -9.44 -21.98
C GLU A 50 5.79 -9.46 -23.19
N HIS A 51 6.95 -10.12 -23.06
CA HIS A 51 8.00 -10.15 -24.07
C HIS A 51 8.49 -8.76 -24.53
N LEU A 52 8.40 -7.76 -23.66
CA LEU A 52 8.79 -6.39 -23.97
C LEU A 52 10.31 -6.20 -23.82
N PRO A 53 11.00 -5.53 -24.76
CA PRO A 53 12.45 -5.29 -24.72
C PRO A 53 12.83 -4.14 -23.76
N PHE A 54 12.07 -3.96 -22.68
CA PHE A 54 12.20 -2.87 -21.72
C PHE A 54 12.49 -3.43 -20.33
N ALA A 55 13.35 -2.75 -19.58
CA ALA A 55 13.65 -3.11 -18.19
C ALA A 55 13.88 -1.86 -17.36
N PHE A 56 13.37 -1.86 -16.14
CA PHE A 56 13.70 -0.88 -15.12
C PHE A 56 15.13 -1.06 -14.63
N GLN A 57 15.83 0.06 -14.50
CA GLN A 57 17.17 0.20 -13.96
C GLN A 57 17.17 1.34 -12.94
N LEU A 58 17.84 1.13 -11.81
CA LEU A 58 18.09 2.19 -10.85
C LEU A 58 19.47 2.79 -11.14
N HIS A 59 19.52 4.10 -11.40
CA HIS A 59 20.77 4.80 -11.68
C HIS A 59 20.78 6.13 -10.90
N GLU A 60 21.74 6.31 -10.00
CA GLU A 60 21.88 7.54 -9.20
C GLU A 60 20.55 7.97 -8.53
N ASN A 61 19.83 7.01 -7.94
CA ASN A 61 18.50 7.18 -7.33
C ASN A 61 17.35 7.52 -8.31
N HIS A 62 17.61 7.54 -9.61
CA HIS A 62 16.58 7.67 -10.62
C HIS A 62 16.14 6.31 -11.13
N LEU A 63 14.83 6.10 -11.16
CA LEU A 63 14.23 4.96 -11.84
C LEU A 63 14.19 5.25 -13.33
N LEU A 64 14.91 4.45 -14.11
CA LEU A 64 14.99 4.55 -15.56
C LEU A 64 14.33 3.33 -16.20
N LEU A 65 13.49 3.55 -17.20
CA LEU A 65 13.06 2.49 -18.09
C LEU A 65 14.03 2.44 -19.28
N ALA A 66 14.79 1.36 -19.41
CA ALA A 66 15.81 1.21 -20.44
C ALA A 66 15.36 0.23 -21.52
N CYS A 67 15.64 0.57 -22.78
CA CYS A 67 15.43 -0.30 -23.94
C CYS A 67 16.69 -0.33 -24.80
N ARG A 68 17.15 -1.53 -25.15
CA ARG A 68 18.25 -1.70 -26.10
C ARG A 68 17.66 -1.99 -27.47
N GLN A 69 17.94 -1.11 -28.44
CA GLN A 69 17.52 -1.30 -29.81
C GLN A 69 18.39 -2.36 -30.51
N PRO A 70 17.89 -2.97 -31.61
CA PRO A 70 18.65 -3.93 -32.42
C PRO A 70 19.95 -3.37 -33.02
N ASN A 71 20.02 -2.05 -33.24
CA ASN A 71 21.22 -1.35 -33.71
C ASN A 71 22.28 -1.14 -32.59
N GLY A 72 22.03 -1.62 -31.37
CA GLY A 72 22.92 -1.48 -30.22
C GLY A 72 22.75 -0.17 -29.43
N SER A 73 21.89 0.76 -29.87
CA SER A 73 21.61 1.99 -29.15
C SER A 73 20.82 1.70 -27.86
N LEU A 74 21.06 2.50 -26.82
CA LEU A 74 20.37 2.38 -25.54
C LEU A 74 19.51 3.62 -25.31
N HIS A 75 18.20 3.42 -25.30
CA HIS A 75 17.23 4.44 -24.92
C HIS A 75 16.91 4.31 -23.43
N ARG A 76 16.89 5.45 -22.73
CA ARG A 76 16.57 5.53 -21.31
C ARG A 76 15.50 6.59 -21.11
N PHE A 77 14.40 6.18 -20.49
CA PHE A 77 13.31 7.08 -20.11
C PHE A 77 13.38 7.30 -18.61
N LEU A 78 13.43 8.56 -18.19
CA LEU A 78 13.31 8.89 -16.79
C LEU A 78 11.87 8.64 -16.34
N PHE A 79 11.70 7.73 -15.40
CA PHE A 79 10.39 7.39 -14.87
C PHE A 79 10.09 8.28 -13.66
N THR A 80 9.38 9.38 -13.87
CA THR A 80 9.02 10.34 -12.81
C THR A 80 7.71 9.95 -12.10
N GLY A 81 7.55 10.34 -10.83
CA GLY A 81 6.29 10.12 -10.09
C GLY A 81 6.22 8.82 -9.28
N HIS A 82 7.28 8.00 -9.30
CA HIS A 82 7.43 6.83 -8.42
C HIS A 82 7.60 7.17 -6.93
N ASP A 83 7.76 8.46 -6.61
CA ASP A 83 7.89 8.97 -5.25
C ASP A 83 6.54 9.01 -4.50
N ILE A 84 5.41 9.12 -5.21
CA ILE A 84 4.09 9.22 -4.56
C ILE A 84 3.67 7.90 -3.87
N PRO A 85 3.74 6.73 -4.53
CA PRO A 85 3.39 5.44 -3.90
C PRO A 85 4.30 5.10 -2.71
N SER A 86 5.55 5.51 -2.83
CA SER A 86 6.63 5.47 -1.86
C SER A 86 6.34 6.26 -0.58
N LEU A 87 5.82 7.48 -0.70
CA LEU A 87 5.43 8.32 0.45
C LEU A 87 4.24 7.73 1.21
N THR A 88 3.31 7.02 0.56
CA THR A 88 2.21 6.35 1.25
C THR A 88 2.70 5.33 2.27
N ILE A 89 3.79 4.61 1.99
CA ILE A 89 4.35 3.64 2.94
C ILE A 89 4.94 4.35 4.17
N ALA A 90 5.61 5.49 3.98
CA ALA A 90 6.08 6.30 5.10
C ALA A 90 4.91 6.78 5.97
N VAL A 91 3.82 7.24 5.35
CA VAL A 91 2.59 7.62 6.04
C VAL A 91 1.98 6.42 6.78
N ALA A 92 1.97 5.23 6.17
CA ALA A 92 1.46 4.02 6.79
C ALA A 92 2.26 3.66 8.05
N ILE A 93 3.60 3.65 7.97
CA ILE A 93 4.49 3.43 9.11
C ILE A 93 4.19 4.45 10.21
N ALA A 94 4.17 5.74 9.88
CA ALA A 94 3.90 6.80 10.85
C ALA A 94 2.52 6.64 11.52
N LEU A 95 1.50 6.29 10.75
CA LEU A 95 0.13 6.14 11.23
C LEU A 95 -0.01 4.97 12.22
N PHE A 96 0.51 3.78 11.88
CA PHE A 96 0.45 2.61 12.76
C PHE A 96 1.35 2.75 14.00
N VAL A 97 2.53 3.35 13.87
CA VAL A 97 3.44 3.59 15.00
C VAL A 97 2.85 4.62 15.99
N ALA A 98 2.23 5.69 15.47
CA ALA A 98 1.64 6.73 16.30
C ALA A 98 0.33 6.30 16.99
N THR A 99 -0.29 5.19 16.56
CA THR A 99 -1.58 4.75 17.09
C THR A 99 -1.49 4.38 18.59
N PRO A 100 -2.20 5.10 19.48
CA PRO A 100 -2.08 4.90 20.92
C PRO A 100 -2.81 3.66 21.42
N GLY A 101 -2.27 3.06 22.48
CA GLY A 101 -2.92 2.01 23.28
C GLY A 101 -3.12 0.66 22.57
N TYR A 102 -2.33 0.37 21.54
CA TYR A 102 -2.12 -0.96 20.99
C TYR A 102 -0.69 -1.44 21.28
N GLY A 103 -0.54 -2.75 21.53
CA GLY A 103 0.76 -3.37 21.79
C GLY A 103 1.62 -3.51 20.53
N ILE A 104 2.92 -3.77 20.73
CA ILE A 104 3.90 -3.89 19.63
C ILE A 104 3.52 -4.96 18.61
N ARG A 105 2.97 -6.10 19.06
CA ARG A 105 2.55 -7.21 18.19
C ARG A 105 1.45 -6.80 17.21
N TRP A 106 0.46 -6.04 17.69
CA TRP A 106 -0.62 -5.51 16.85
C TRP A 106 -0.06 -4.53 15.82
N ARG A 107 0.83 -3.63 16.25
CA ARG A 107 1.44 -2.64 15.35
C ARG A 107 2.24 -3.32 14.25
N LEU A 108 3.08 -4.30 14.59
CA LEU A 108 3.88 -5.04 13.63
C LEU A 108 3.02 -5.87 12.67
N GLY A 109 1.99 -6.55 13.17
CA GLY A 109 1.10 -7.35 12.32
C GLY A 109 0.36 -6.51 11.27
N TRP A 110 -0.23 -5.40 11.69
CA TRP A 110 -0.92 -4.49 10.77
C TRP A 110 0.02 -3.73 9.86
N LEU A 111 1.18 -3.32 10.38
CA LEU A 111 2.19 -2.65 9.58
C LEU A 111 2.73 -3.58 8.48
N ALA A 112 3.03 -4.84 8.81
CA ALA A 112 3.47 -5.82 7.83
C ALA A 112 2.39 -6.10 6.77
N GLY A 113 1.12 -6.18 7.19
CA GLY A 113 -0.02 -6.32 6.27
C GLY A 113 -0.16 -5.11 5.34
N ALA A 114 -0.09 -3.89 5.89
CA ALA A 114 -0.15 -2.65 5.13
C ALA A 114 1.02 -2.56 4.14
N ILE A 115 2.26 -2.77 4.61
CA ILE A 115 3.45 -2.73 3.74
C ILE A 115 3.31 -3.74 2.61
N THR A 116 2.90 -4.97 2.88
CA THR A 116 2.70 -6.00 1.83
C THR A 116 1.65 -5.56 0.82
N LEU A 117 0.48 -5.11 1.28
CA LEU A 117 -0.61 -4.67 0.41
C LEU A 117 -0.20 -3.49 -0.47
N PHE A 118 0.38 -2.45 0.12
CA PHE A 118 0.83 -1.28 -0.60
C PHE A 118 2.02 -1.59 -1.51
N SER A 119 2.91 -2.51 -1.14
CA SER A 119 4.01 -2.94 -2.02
C SER A 119 3.48 -3.62 -3.28
N LEU A 120 2.48 -4.50 -3.15
CA LEU A 120 1.85 -5.14 -4.31
C LEU A 120 1.15 -4.11 -5.22
N LEU A 121 0.38 -3.19 -4.62
CA LEU A 121 -0.30 -2.13 -5.38
C LEU A 121 0.71 -1.21 -6.07
N ASN A 122 1.80 -0.85 -5.39
CA ASN A 122 2.84 -0.01 -5.95
C ASN A 122 3.59 -0.73 -7.08
N GLY A 123 3.84 -2.03 -6.96
CA GLY A 123 4.39 -2.84 -8.04
C GLY A 123 3.48 -2.85 -9.29
N LEU A 124 2.16 -2.99 -9.08
CA LEU A 124 1.18 -2.93 -10.17
C LEU A 124 1.11 -1.55 -10.82
N ILE A 125 1.16 -0.47 -10.03
CA ILE A 125 1.19 0.91 -10.55
C ILE A 125 2.46 1.15 -11.35
N LEU A 126 3.61 0.70 -10.85
CA LEU A 126 4.89 0.85 -11.50
C LEU A 126 4.92 0.10 -12.83
N TYR A 127 4.38 -1.12 -12.87
CA TYR A 127 4.14 -1.87 -14.10
C TYR A 127 3.19 -1.15 -15.07
N ALA A 128 2.02 -0.71 -14.60
CA ALA A 128 1.03 -0.03 -15.44
C ALA A 128 1.57 1.29 -16.01
N GLY A 129 2.29 2.08 -15.21
CA GLY A 129 2.95 3.29 -15.67
C GLY A 129 4.09 3.00 -16.67
N ALA A 130 4.80 1.87 -16.51
CA ALA A 130 5.75 1.39 -17.51
C ALA A 130 5.06 1.16 -18.85
N LEU A 131 3.92 0.44 -18.84
CA LEU A 131 3.15 0.18 -20.05
C LEU A 131 2.67 1.46 -20.72
N LEU A 132 2.20 2.45 -19.95
CA LEU A 132 1.82 3.76 -20.50
C LEU A 132 3.01 4.44 -21.17
N THR A 133 4.16 4.49 -20.49
CA THR A 133 5.39 5.09 -21.04
C THR A 133 5.86 4.37 -22.31
N ILE A 134 5.78 3.03 -22.32
CA ILE A 134 6.12 2.21 -23.48
C ILE A 134 5.15 2.46 -24.63
N ARG A 135 3.85 2.51 -24.37
CA ARG A 135 2.82 2.81 -25.40
C ARG A 135 3.04 4.17 -26.02
N ASP A 136 3.22 5.20 -25.19
CA ASP A 136 3.45 6.56 -25.67
C ASP A 136 4.74 6.64 -26.50
N TYR A 137 5.80 5.93 -26.09
CA TYR A 137 7.04 5.84 -26.87
C TYR A 137 6.83 5.12 -28.22
N LEU A 138 6.18 3.95 -28.22
CA LEU A 138 5.93 3.15 -29.41
C LEU A 138 5.00 3.88 -30.41
N ALA A 139 4.00 4.62 -29.92
CA ALA A 139 3.10 5.41 -30.76
C ALA A 139 3.81 6.53 -31.52
N ASN A 140 4.93 7.03 -30.98
CA ASN A 140 5.73 8.09 -31.58
C ASN A 140 6.89 7.58 -32.45
N LEU A 141 7.07 6.26 -32.58
CA LEU A 141 8.14 5.68 -33.40
C LEU A 141 7.73 5.54 -34.88
N PRO A 142 8.68 5.70 -35.83
CA PRO A 142 8.46 5.32 -37.21
C PRO A 142 8.13 3.82 -37.34
N ALA A 143 7.23 3.45 -38.25
CA ALA A 143 6.75 2.08 -38.44
C ALA A 143 7.88 1.05 -38.66
N ASP A 144 8.97 1.46 -39.31
CA ASP A 144 10.13 0.60 -39.57
C ASP A 144 10.90 0.25 -38.29
N HIS A 145 11.00 1.20 -37.35
CA HIS A 145 11.62 0.97 -36.05
C HIS A 145 10.70 0.15 -35.13
N LEU A 146 9.38 0.40 -35.20
CA LEU A 146 8.38 -0.34 -34.44
C LEU A 146 8.44 -1.85 -34.73
N ARG A 147 8.52 -2.23 -36.01
CA ARG A 147 8.62 -3.63 -36.46
C ARG A 147 9.92 -4.32 -36.05
N GLN A 148 10.98 -3.56 -35.79
CA GLN A 148 12.25 -4.09 -35.31
C GLN A 148 12.28 -4.27 -33.78
N LEU A 149 11.49 -3.46 -33.06
CA LEU A 149 11.42 -3.46 -31.59
C LEU A 149 10.41 -4.46 -31.04
N LEU A 150 9.24 -4.59 -31.68
CA LEU A 150 8.22 -5.57 -31.28
C LEU A 150 8.34 -6.81 -32.17
N PRO A 151 8.47 -8.02 -31.59
CA PRO A 151 8.49 -9.24 -32.39
C PRO A 151 7.18 -9.40 -33.17
N ALA A 152 7.27 -9.99 -34.36
CA ALA A 152 6.09 -10.28 -35.18
C ALA A 152 5.11 -11.17 -34.39
N GLY A 153 3.92 -10.64 -34.09
CA GLY A 153 2.88 -11.34 -33.31
C GLY A 153 2.73 -10.88 -31.86
N ALA A 154 3.48 -9.87 -31.41
CA ALA A 154 3.20 -9.24 -30.11
C ALA A 154 1.81 -8.55 -30.17
N GLU A 155 0.84 -9.06 -29.41
CA GLU A 155 -0.49 -8.47 -29.20
C GLU A 155 -0.44 -7.22 -28.30
N PHE A 156 0.64 -6.45 -28.36
CA PHE A 156 0.77 -5.24 -27.57
C PHE A 156 0.02 -4.10 -28.25
N SER A 157 -1.20 -3.83 -27.79
CA SER A 157 -1.98 -2.69 -28.29
C SER A 157 -1.25 -1.37 -27.95
N VAL A 158 -0.95 -0.61 -28.99
CA VAL A 158 -0.33 0.73 -28.93
C VAL A 158 -1.37 1.78 -28.52
N ASP A 159 -2.67 1.47 -28.64
CA ASP A 159 -3.73 2.38 -28.21
C ASP A 159 -3.72 2.52 -26.68
N ASN A 160 -3.55 3.76 -26.24
CA ASN A 160 -3.56 4.09 -24.84
C ASN A 160 -5.02 4.38 -24.40
N PRO A 161 -5.65 3.57 -23.52
CA PRO A 161 -6.96 3.91 -23.01
C PRO A 161 -6.80 5.11 -22.05
N PRO A 162 -7.34 6.30 -22.36
CA PRO A 162 -7.19 7.51 -21.53
C PRO A 162 -7.76 7.34 -20.11
N ALA A 163 -8.56 6.29 -19.89
CA ALA A 163 -9.07 5.89 -18.59
C ALA A 163 -7.97 5.37 -17.64
N LEU A 164 -6.95 4.66 -18.15
CA LEU A 164 -5.92 4.04 -17.30
C LEU A 164 -5.00 5.08 -16.67
N ASP A 165 -4.52 6.05 -17.46
CA ASP A 165 -3.68 7.15 -16.97
C ASP A 165 -4.42 7.98 -15.88
N ARG A 166 -5.68 8.36 -16.16
CA ARG A 166 -6.53 9.04 -15.17
C ARG A 166 -6.74 8.21 -13.90
N LEU A 167 -6.92 6.90 -14.04
CA LEU A 167 -7.13 6.00 -12.90
C LEU A 167 -5.87 5.89 -12.05
N ILE A 168 -4.68 5.81 -12.65
CA ILE A 168 -3.40 5.81 -11.93
C ILE A 168 -3.18 7.14 -11.20
N GLY A 169 -3.47 8.26 -11.87
CA GLY A 169 -3.41 9.59 -11.24
C GLY A 169 -4.35 9.72 -10.05
N LEU A 170 -5.64 9.36 -10.23
CA LEU A 170 -6.65 9.39 -9.16
C LEU A 170 -6.29 8.45 -8.01
N TRP A 171 -5.78 7.26 -8.32
CA TRP A 171 -5.34 6.31 -7.32
C TRP A 171 -4.17 6.88 -6.50
N SER A 172 -3.18 7.47 -7.16
CA SER A 172 -1.99 7.99 -6.48
C SER A 172 -2.31 9.19 -5.57
N ILE A 173 -3.23 10.07 -5.99
CA ILE A 173 -3.59 11.27 -5.22
C ILE A 173 -4.61 10.94 -4.11
N TRP A 174 -5.66 10.17 -4.44
CA TRP A 174 -6.80 9.99 -3.55
C TRP A 174 -6.97 8.54 -3.08
N GLY A 175 -6.85 7.58 -4.00
CA GLY A 175 -7.13 6.16 -3.72
C GLY A 175 -6.20 5.56 -2.67
N SER A 176 -4.90 5.78 -2.81
CA SER A 176 -3.84 5.25 -1.95
C SER A 176 -3.94 5.80 -0.51
N PRO A 177 -4.04 7.13 -0.28
CA PRO A 177 -4.31 7.67 1.05
C PRO A 177 -5.65 7.22 1.64
N ALA A 178 -6.72 7.18 0.85
CA ALA A 178 -8.04 6.76 1.32
C ALA A 178 -8.05 5.29 1.76
N LEU A 179 -7.43 4.40 0.98
CA LEU A 179 -7.29 3.00 1.34
C LEU A 179 -6.47 2.84 2.62
N LEU A 180 -5.40 3.62 2.78
CA LEU A 180 -4.57 3.56 3.98
C LEU A 180 -5.36 3.95 5.22
N LEU A 181 -6.13 5.04 5.15
CA LEU A 181 -7.00 5.48 6.24
C LEU A 181 -8.09 4.45 6.54
N ALA A 182 -8.71 3.86 5.51
CA ALA A 182 -9.71 2.81 5.68
C ALA A 182 -9.10 1.56 6.34
N LEU A 183 -7.90 1.14 5.93
CA LEU A 183 -7.17 0.03 6.54
C LEU A 183 -6.84 0.30 8.01
N TRP A 184 -6.35 1.50 8.30
CA TRP A 184 -6.07 1.91 9.68
C TRP A 184 -7.33 1.94 10.54
N PHE A 185 -8.43 2.51 10.03
CA PHE A 185 -9.70 2.54 10.74
C PHE A 185 -10.24 1.13 10.99
N PHE A 186 -10.17 0.26 9.98
CA PHE A 186 -10.56 -1.14 10.10
C PHE A 186 -9.70 -1.89 11.13
N ALA A 187 -8.41 -1.63 11.16
CA ALA A 187 -7.50 -2.20 12.15
C ALA A 187 -7.84 -1.72 13.58
N ALA A 188 -8.16 -0.43 13.72
CA ALA A 188 -8.43 0.21 15.00
C ALA A 188 -9.91 0.17 15.43
N ARG A 189 -10.76 -0.53 14.67
CA ARG A 189 -12.22 -0.51 14.82
C ARG A 189 -12.69 -0.85 16.23
N ASP A 190 -12.06 -1.81 16.90
CA ASP A 190 -12.49 -2.29 18.21
C ASP A 190 -12.35 -1.23 19.32
N ARG A 191 -11.57 -0.18 19.07
CA ARG A 191 -11.36 0.94 20.00
C ARG A 191 -12.25 2.13 19.69
N TYR A 192 -12.58 2.35 18.41
CA TYR A 192 -13.31 3.53 17.95
C TYR A 192 -14.79 3.27 17.67
N LEU A 193 -15.18 2.03 17.39
CA LEU A 193 -16.58 1.63 17.33
C LEU A 193 -16.98 1.05 18.70
N PRO A 194 -17.96 1.64 19.41
CA PRO A 194 -18.52 0.98 20.58
C PRO A 194 -19.05 -0.39 20.16
N ARG A 195 -18.79 -1.44 20.94
CA ARG A 195 -19.46 -2.73 20.73
C ARG A 195 -20.95 -2.51 20.90
N ILE A 196 -21.68 -2.37 19.80
CA ILE A 196 -23.15 -2.22 19.79
C ILE A 196 -23.85 -3.56 20.12
N LEU A 197 -23.11 -4.65 20.33
CA LEU A 197 -23.71 -5.89 20.79
C LEU A 197 -24.01 -5.79 22.29
N PRO A 198 -25.29 -5.75 22.72
CA PRO A 198 -25.60 -6.06 24.10
C PRO A 198 -25.04 -7.46 24.35
N SER A 199 -24.09 -7.58 25.27
CA SER A 199 -23.82 -8.86 25.89
C SER A 199 -25.16 -9.36 26.39
N ALA A 200 -25.69 -10.41 25.74
CA ALA A 200 -26.90 -11.07 26.17
C ALA A 200 -26.80 -11.24 27.68
N PRO A 201 -27.82 -10.85 28.47
CA PRO A 201 -27.77 -11.01 29.89
C PRO A 201 -27.40 -12.46 30.14
N THR A 202 -26.28 -12.68 30.81
CA THR A 202 -25.92 -13.97 31.33
C THR A 202 -27.05 -14.28 32.29
N THR A 203 -28.06 -15.02 31.83
CA THR A 203 -29.00 -15.69 32.69
C THR A 203 -28.13 -16.61 33.51
N ARG A 204 -27.70 -16.09 34.66
CA ARG A 204 -27.29 -16.88 35.80
C ARG A 204 -28.53 -17.74 36.05
N SER A 205 -28.50 -18.95 35.51
CA SER A 205 -29.37 -20.02 35.94
C SER A 205 -28.97 -20.28 37.38
N ASP A 206 -29.51 -19.48 38.30
CA ASP A 206 -29.52 -19.85 39.70
C ASP A 206 -30.12 -21.26 39.75
N PRO A 207 -29.45 -22.23 40.38
CA PRO A 207 -30.00 -23.57 40.49
C PRO A 207 -31.39 -23.45 41.14
N PRO A 208 -32.40 -24.16 40.61
CA PRO A 208 -33.75 -24.10 41.17
C PRO A 208 -33.68 -24.41 42.68
N PRO A 209 -34.45 -23.70 43.52
CA PRO A 209 -34.48 -23.99 44.95
C PRO A 209 -34.85 -25.46 45.16
N PRO A 210 -34.23 -26.15 46.14
CA PRO A 210 -34.56 -27.54 46.42
C PRO A 210 -36.05 -27.67 46.76
N PRO A 211 -36.72 -28.75 46.33
CA PRO A 211 -38.14 -28.94 46.60
C PRO A 211 -38.39 -28.95 48.12
N PRO A 212 -39.45 -28.28 48.59
CA PRO A 212 -39.79 -28.27 50.01
C PRO A 212 -40.28 -29.66 50.41
N GLY A 213 -39.49 -30.37 51.20
CA GLY A 213 -39.93 -31.61 51.84
C GLY A 213 -39.00 -32.81 51.67
N LEU A 214 -37.75 -32.69 52.12
CA LEU A 214 -36.96 -33.85 52.54
C LEU A 214 -36.43 -33.56 53.94
N THR A 215 -37.28 -33.83 54.93
CA THR A 215 -36.89 -34.00 56.33
C THR A 215 -35.83 -35.10 56.41
N ALA A 216 -34.62 -34.76 56.84
CA ALA A 216 -33.63 -35.75 57.24
C ALA A 216 -34.16 -36.53 58.46
N PRO A 217 -33.99 -37.87 58.52
CA PRO A 217 -34.28 -38.61 59.73
C PRO A 217 -33.23 -38.27 60.80
N ALA A 218 -33.71 -38.06 62.03
CA ALA A 218 -32.89 -37.86 63.21
C ALA A 218 -32.01 -39.10 63.48
N GLN A 219 -30.75 -38.85 63.81
CA GLN A 219 -29.90 -39.73 64.62
C GLN A 219 -29.51 -38.97 65.88
#